data_AF-A0A060BZU5-F1
#
_entry.id   AF-A0A060BZU5-F1
#
_cell.length_a   1.000
_cell.length_b   1.000
_cell.length_c   1.000
_cell.angle_alpha   90.00
_cell.angle_beta   90.00
_cell.angle_gamma   90.00
#
_symmetry.space_group_name_H-M   'P 1'
#
loop_
_entity.id
_entity.type
_entity.pdbx_description
1 polymer ?
#
loop_
_entity_poly.entity_id
_entity_poly.type
_entity_poly.pdbx_seq_one_letter_code
_entity_poly.pdbx_strand_id
1 'polypeptide(L)'
;RIGWRNCALMALAFAAVISPNVIWNLTHQLATVEHTMDNVGWVRTGAALNWASMAEFVVSQFGVFGPVTMAALLWAIFRPCGADVRALALLSLPPLIVVTVQALLGKAYANWAVAAYFTGVIAAVLVLPRWGRWAALAVNMIATLLVPLLIVAAP
;
A
#
# COMPACT_ATOMS: atom_id res chain seq x y z
N ARG A 1 -25.73 -5.63 4.74
CA ARG A 1 -25.50 -4.29 4.15
C ARG A 1 -25.36 -3.30 5.30
N ILE A 2 -24.39 -2.39 5.26
CA ILE A 2 -24.23 -1.38 6.32
C ILE A 2 -25.42 -0.41 6.21
N GLY A 3 -26.24 -0.31 7.25
CA GLY A 3 -27.38 0.61 7.27
C GLY A 3 -26.92 2.07 7.39
N TRP A 4 -27.75 3.02 6.94
CA TRP A 4 -27.45 4.46 6.99
C TRP A 4 -27.08 4.96 8.40
N ARG A 5 -27.75 4.42 9.44
CA ARG A 5 -27.40 4.71 10.84
C ARG A 5 -25.96 4.32 11.16
N ASN A 6 -25.53 3.12 10.77
CA ASN A 6 -24.17 2.65 11.03
C ASN A 6 -23.15 3.46 10.23
N CYS A 7 -23.48 3.82 8.99
CA CYS A 7 -22.65 4.72 8.18
C CYS A 7 -22.46 6.08 8.88
N ALA A 8 -23.54 6.68 9.38
CA ALA A 8 -23.48 7.95 10.11
C ALA A 8 -22.65 7.83 11.40
N LEU A 9 -22.84 6.75 12.17
CA LEU A 9 -22.04 6.49 13.38
C LEU A 9 -20.55 6.32 13.06
N MET A 10 -20.22 5.60 11.99
CA MET A 10 -18.83 5.45 11.54
C MET A 10 -18.22 6.79 11.10
N ALA A 11 -18.98 7.60 10.36
CA ALA A 11 -18.53 8.92 9.93
C ALA A 11 -18.30 9.88 11.11
N LEU A 12 -19.21 9.86 12.10
CA LEU A 12 -19.06 10.66 13.33
C LEU A 12 -17.86 10.19 14.16
N ALA A 13 -17.68 8.88 14.32
CA ALA A 13 -16.53 8.34 15.03
C ALA A 13 -15.21 8.73 14.32
N PHE A 14 -15.15 8.60 12.99
CA PHE A 14 -14.01 9.04 12.20
C PHE A 14 -13.74 10.54 12.39
N ALA A 15 -14.76 11.38 12.27
CA ALA A 15 -14.65 12.83 12.43
C ALA A 15 -14.14 13.20 13.85
N ALA A 16 -14.67 12.55 14.88
CA ALA A 16 -14.22 12.76 16.25
C ALA A 16 -12.75 12.37 16.44
N VAL A 17 -12.34 11.21 15.94
CA VAL A 17 -10.98 10.68 16.06
C VAL A 17 -9.96 11.55 15.30
N ILE A 18 -10.28 12.03 14.11
CA ILE A 18 -9.37 12.85 13.31
C ILE A 18 -9.39 14.33 13.71
N SER A 19 -10.41 14.80 14.43
CA SER A 19 -10.61 16.21 14.76
C SER A 19 -9.41 16.91 15.42
N PRO A 20 -8.65 16.31 16.36
CA PRO A 20 -7.51 17.01 16.97
C PRO A 20 -6.42 17.29 15.94
N ASN A 21 -6.18 16.35 15.02
CA ASN A 21 -5.21 16.53 13.94
C ASN A 21 -5.65 17.60 12.95
N VAL A 22 -6.93 17.59 12.55
CA VAL A 22 -7.48 18.59 11.62
C VAL A 22 -7.43 20.00 12.23
N ILE A 23 -7.85 20.17 13.48
CA ILE A 23 -7.81 21.47 14.17
C ILE A 23 -6.37 21.95 14.30
N TRP A 24 -5.44 21.07 14.68
CA TRP A 24 -4.03 21.43 14.73
C TRP A 24 -3.50 21.88 13.36
N ASN A 25 -3.81 21.13 12.30
CA ASN A 25 -3.34 21.47 10.95
C ASN A 25 -3.90 22.82 10.47
N LEU A 26 -5.19 23.08 10.67
CA LEU A 26 -5.85 24.35 10.31
C LEU A 26 -5.26 25.55 11.08
N THR A 27 -4.85 25.35 12.32
CA THR A 27 -4.24 26.40 13.15
C THR A 27 -2.74 26.57 12.92
N HIS A 28 -2.11 25.65 12.18
CA HIS A 28 -0.68 25.65 11.88
C HIS A 28 -0.44 25.70 10.36
N GLN A 29 -1.19 26.58 9.68
CA GLN A 29 -0.97 26.92 8.26
C GLN A 29 -1.03 25.71 7.30
N LEU A 30 -1.74 24.65 7.69
CA LEU A 30 -1.84 23.41 6.95
C LEU A 30 -0.48 22.71 6.70
N ALA A 31 0.50 22.86 7.61
CA ALA A 31 1.87 22.39 7.42
C ALA A 31 2.00 20.93 6.93
N THR A 32 1.19 20.00 7.47
CA THR A 32 1.19 18.60 6.99
C THR A 32 0.70 18.46 5.55
N VAL A 33 -0.34 19.20 5.16
CA VAL A 33 -0.84 19.19 3.77
C VAL A 33 0.22 19.77 2.86
N GLU A 34 0.86 20.86 3.26
CA GLU A 34 1.91 21.51 2.49
C GLU A 34 3.11 20.59 2.24
N HIS A 35 3.64 19.95 3.28
CA HIS A 35 4.72 18.97 3.12
C HIS A 35 4.28 17.72 2.32
N THR A 36 3.02 17.33 2.40
CA THR A 36 2.49 16.24 1.57
C THR A 36 2.45 16.65 0.10
N MET A 37 2.05 17.88 -0.21
CA MET A 37 2.10 18.42 -1.56
C MET A 37 3.54 18.52 -2.08
N ASP A 38 4.51 18.85 -1.23
CA ASP A 38 5.93 18.85 -1.60
C ASP A 38 6.44 17.44 -1.96
N ASN A 39 6.02 16.43 -1.20
CA ASN A 39 6.33 15.03 -1.51
C ASN A 39 5.68 14.59 -2.83
N VAL A 40 4.52 15.15 -3.15
CA VAL A 40 3.79 14.95 -4.40
C VAL A 40 4.21 16.03 -5.41
N GLY A 41 5.49 16.03 -5.81
CA GLY A 41 6.14 17.14 -6.52
C GLY A 41 5.39 17.70 -7.75
N TRP A 42 4.61 16.88 -8.44
CA TRP A 42 3.80 17.33 -9.58
C TRP A 42 2.67 18.31 -9.23
N VAL A 43 2.26 18.39 -7.96
CA VAL A 43 1.23 19.36 -7.52
C VAL A 43 1.74 20.80 -7.64
N ARG A 44 3.04 21.04 -7.47
CA ARG A 44 3.63 22.39 -7.60
C ARG A 44 4.14 22.70 -9.00
N THR A 45 4.68 21.69 -9.70
CA THR A 45 5.35 21.88 -11.00
C THR A 45 4.46 21.56 -12.20
N GLY A 46 3.27 20.99 -11.96
CA GLY A 46 2.41 20.42 -12.99
C GLY A 46 2.64 18.92 -13.18
N ALA A 47 1.58 18.21 -13.56
CA ALA A 47 1.61 16.77 -13.82
C ALA A 47 2.08 16.47 -15.24
N ALA A 48 2.94 15.45 -15.36
CA ALA A 48 3.36 14.88 -16.63
C ALA A 48 3.31 13.35 -16.53
N LEU A 49 2.85 12.70 -17.59
CA LEU A 49 2.80 11.23 -17.62
C LEU A 49 4.21 10.65 -17.69
N ASN A 50 4.57 9.85 -16.71
CA ASN A 50 5.83 9.14 -16.60
C ASN A 50 5.58 7.63 -16.46
N TRP A 51 5.46 6.95 -17.60
CA TRP A 51 5.27 5.50 -17.66
C TRP A 51 6.43 4.71 -17.06
N ALA A 52 7.66 5.26 -17.10
CA ALA A 52 8.83 4.62 -16.51
C ALA A 52 8.73 4.59 -14.98
N SER A 53 8.36 5.71 -14.35
CA SER A 53 8.14 5.77 -12.90
C SER A 53 6.96 4.91 -12.45
N MET A 54 5.89 4.84 -13.24
CA MET A 54 4.79 3.90 -12.98
C MET A 54 5.27 2.45 -13.02
N ALA A 55 6.04 2.06 -14.04
CA ALA A 55 6.56 0.70 -14.17
C ALA A 55 7.54 0.35 -13.05
N GLU A 56 8.46 1.27 -12.71
CA GLU A 56 9.39 1.13 -11.59
C GLU A 56 8.62 0.93 -10.27
N PHE A 57 7.57 1.70 -10.04
CA PHE A 57 6.72 1.56 -8.86
C PHE A 57 6.03 0.19 -8.82
N VAL A 58 5.40 -0.25 -9.91
CA VAL A 58 4.72 -1.56 -9.98
C VAL A 58 5.70 -2.70 -9.73
N VAL A 59 6.90 -2.65 -10.33
CA VAL A 59 7.95 -3.65 -10.09
C VAL A 59 8.43 -3.62 -8.65
N SER A 60 8.60 -2.43 -8.05
CA SER A 60 9.05 -2.30 -6.66
C SER A 60 8.09 -2.96 -5.65
N GLN A 61 6.80 -3.09 -5.99
CA GLN A 61 5.83 -3.77 -5.14
C GLN A 61 6.14 -5.26 -4.91
N PHE A 62 6.83 -5.92 -5.86
CA PHE A 62 7.33 -7.29 -5.67
C PHE A 62 8.47 -7.35 -4.66
N GLY A 63 9.26 -6.27 -4.53
CA GLY A 63 10.28 -6.14 -3.50
C GLY A 63 9.68 -5.85 -2.12
N VAL A 64 8.71 -4.93 -2.05
CA VAL A 64 8.07 -4.52 -0.79
C VAL A 64 7.21 -5.63 -0.20
N PHE A 65 6.35 -6.24 -1.01
CA PHE A 65 5.43 -7.27 -0.51
C PHE A 65 6.05 -8.68 -0.55
N GLY A 66 7.09 -8.88 -1.36
CA GLY A 66 7.72 -10.17 -1.62
C GLY A 66 7.17 -10.86 -2.88
N PRO A 67 8.01 -11.55 -3.68
CA PRO A 67 7.59 -12.10 -4.97
C PRO A 67 6.57 -13.24 -4.83
N VAL A 68 6.70 -14.09 -3.81
CA VAL A 68 5.79 -15.24 -3.57
C VAL A 68 4.42 -14.76 -3.10
N THR A 69 4.40 -13.81 -2.17
CA THR A 69 3.21 -13.16 -1.62
C THR A 69 2.51 -12.32 -2.68
N MET A 70 3.26 -11.60 -3.52
CA MET A 70 2.69 -10.87 -4.66
C MET A 70 2.06 -11.81 -5.68
N ALA A 71 2.72 -12.92 -6.03
CA ALA A 71 2.12 -13.93 -6.91
C ALA A 71 0.81 -14.49 -6.35
N ALA A 72 0.74 -14.74 -5.05
CA ALA A 72 -0.49 -15.20 -4.38
C ALA A 72 -1.60 -14.14 -4.39
N LEU A 73 -1.26 -12.86 -4.22
CA LEU A 73 -2.23 -11.76 -4.30
C LEU A 73 -2.76 -11.59 -5.73
N LEU A 74 -1.89 -11.62 -6.75
CA LEU A 74 -2.31 -11.61 -8.15
C LEU A 74 -3.20 -12.81 -8.48
N TRP A 75 -2.87 -13.99 -7.95
CA TRP A 75 -3.73 -15.17 -8.07
C TRP A 75 -5.11 -14.92 -7.46
N ALA A 76 -5.18 -14.38 -6.24
CA ALA A 76 -6.45 -14.07 -5.58
C ALA A 76 -7.30 -13.04 -6.33
N ILE A 77 -6.66 -12.10 -7.04
CA ILE A 77 -7.34 -11.07 -7.85
C ILE A 77 -7.89 -11.68 -9.16
N PHE A 78 -7.07 -12.44 -9.88
CA PHE A 78 -7.36 -12.84 -11.26
C PHE A 78 -7.95 -14.26 -11.39
N ARG A 79 -7.87 -15.10 -10.35
CA ARG A 79 -8.43 -16.46 -10.35
C ARG A 79 -9.62 -16.57 -9.40
N PRO A 80 -10.59 -17.44 -9.72
CA PRO A 80 -11.66 -17.78 -8.79
C PRO A 80 -11.09 -18.28 -7.45
N CYS A 81 -11.45 -17.60 -6.38
CA CYS A 81 -11.18 -17.97 -5.00
C CYS A 81 -12.46 -17.79 -4.17
N GLY A 82 -12.47 -18.27 -2.92
CA GLY A 82 -13.61 -18.06 -2.02
C GLY A 82 -13.96 -16.58 -1.86
N ALA A 83 -15.24 -16.27 -1.63
CA ALA A 83 -15.74 -14.89 -1.58
C ALA A 83 -14.95 -14.00 -0.61
N ASP A 84 -14.57 -14.54 0.55
CA ASP A 84 -13.80 -13.82 1.57
C ASP A 84 -12.38 -13.48 1.10
N VAL A 85 -11.69 -14.44 0.48
CA VAL A 85 -10.35 -14.24 -0.09
C VAL A 85 -10.40 -13.19 -1.19
N ARG A 86 -11.42 -13.25 -2.05
CA ARG A 86 -11.61 -12.27 -3.11
C ARG A 86 -11.89 -10.88 -2.55
N ALA A 87 -12.69 -10.76 -1.49
CA ALA A 87 -12.96 -9.49 -0.85
C ALA A 87 -11.67 -8.88 -0.25
N LEU A 88 -10.84 -9.68 0.43
CA LEU A 88 -9.55 -9.24 0.96
C LEU A 88 -8.58 -8.77 -0.14
N ALA A 89 -8.53 -9.51 -1.25
CA ALA A 89 -7.71 -9.16 -2.40
C ALA A 89 -8.19 -7.86 -3.06
N LEU A 90 -9.50 -7.70 -3.27
CA LEU A 90 -10.07 -6.46 -3.80
C LEU A 90 -9.87 -5.27 -2.85
N LEU A 91 -9.87 -5.50 -1.54
CA LEU A 91 -9.60 -4.44 -0.55
C LEU A 91 -8.14 -3.97 -0.57
N SER A 92 -7.21 -4.76 -1.13
CA SER A 92 -5.82 -4.36 -1.35
C SER A 92 -5.63 -3.46 -2.58
N LEU A 93 -6.58 -3.45 -3.52
CA LEU A 93 -6.44 -2.73 -4.79
C LEU A 93 -6.47 -1.21 -4.66
N PRO A 94 -7.35 -0.57 -3.84
CA PRO A 94 -7.44 0.89 -3.82
C PRO A 94 -6.11 1.59 -3.50
N PRO A 95 -5.34 1.20 -2.45
CA PRO A 95 -4.05 1.82 -2.20
C PRO A 95 -3.05 1.57 -3.34
N LEU A 96 -3.02 0.37 -3.92
CA LEU A 96 -2.14 0.05 -5.06
C LEU A 96 -2.46 0.93 -6.28
N ILE A 97 -3.73 1.08 -6.63
CA ILE A 97 -4.19 1.87 -7.77
C ILE A 97 -3.84 3.34 -7.55
N VAL A 98 -4.18 3.90 -6.39
CA VAL A 98 -3.94 5.31 -6.08
C VAL A 98 -2.45 5.64 -6.17
N VAL A 99 -1.59 4.81 -5.58
CA VAL A 99 -0.15 5.07 -5.59
C VAL A 99 0.48 4.77 -6.97
N THR A 100 -0.09 3.84 -7.75
CA THR A 100 0.34 3.61 -9.14
C THR A 100 0.01 4.82 -10.03
N VAL A 101 -1.19 5.40 -9.88
CA VAL A 101 -1.57 6.65 -10.57
C VAL A 101 -0.65 7.80 -10.14
N GLN A 102 -0.36 7.90 -8.84
CA GLN A 102 0.61 8.86 -8.32
C GLN A 102 1.99 8.69 -8.97
N ALA A 103 2.47 7.45 -9.11
CA ALA A 103 3.73 7.11 -9.77
C ALA A 103 3.75 7.42 -11.28
N LEU A 104 2.57 7.43 -11.92
CA LEU A 104 2.42 7.87 -13.30
C LEU A 104 2.49 9.40 -13.42
N LEU A 105 2.02 10.15 -12.42
CA LEU A 105 2.00 11.62 -12.45
C LEU A 105 3.30 12.24 -11.90
N GLY A 106 4.09 11.47 -11.14
CA GLY A 106 5.42 11.86 -10.65
C GLY A 106 6.11 10.73 -9.90
N LYS A 107 7.12 11.03 -9.07
CA LYS A 107 7.79 9.99 -8.28
C LYS A 107 6.91 9.52 -7.12
N ALA A 108 6.95 8.21 -6.84
CA ALA A 108 6.34 7.61 -5.67
C ALA A 108 7.34 6.67 -4.99
N TYR A 109 7.41 6.70 -3.66
CA TYR A 109 8.25 5.75 -2.92
C TYR A 109 7.59 4.38 -2.84
N ALA A 110 8.40 3.32 -2.90
CA ALA A 110 7.91 1.94 -2.92
C ALA A 110 7.02 1.59 -1.72
N ASN A 111 7.30 2.18 -0.55
CA ASN A 111 6.55 1.94 0.69
C ASN A 111 5.18 2.65 0.77
N TRP A 112 4.86 3.55 -0.15
CA TRP A 112 3.61 4.32 -0.09
C TRP A 112 2.35 3.47 -0.22
N ALA A 113 2.44 2.29 -0.84
CA ALA A 113 1.31 1.37 -0.95
C ALA A 113 1.21 0.31 0.17
N VAL A 114 2.00 0.41 1.24
CA VAL A 114 2.01 -0.59 2.33
C VAL A 114 0.63 -0.90 2.91
N ALA A 115 -0.28 0.08 2.94
CA ALA A 115 -1.65 -0.11 3.42
C ALA A 115 -2.43 -1.22 2.65
N ALA A 116 -2.08 -1.49 1.39
CA ALA A 116 -2.66 -2.59 0.62
C ALA A 116 -2.37 -3.97 1.23
N TYR A 117 -1.22 -4.12 1.88
CA TYR A 117 -0.69 -5.42 2.26
C TYR A 117 -1.26 -5.97 3.56
N PHE A 118 -1.99 -5.17 4.35
CA PHE A 118 -2.72 -5.65 5.53
C PHE A 118 -3.76 -6.72 5.16
N THR A 119 -4.55 -6.49 4.11
CA THR A 119 -5.51 -7.49 3.62
C THR A 119 -4.86 -8.43 2.61
N GLY A 120 -3.90 -7.92 1.84
CA GLY A 120 -3.15 -8.69 0.86
C GLY A 120 -2.42 -9.88 1.48
N VAL A 121 -1.80 -9.73 2.66
CA VAL A 121 -1.09 -10.83 3.34
C VAL A 121 -2.04 -11.92 3.80
N ILE A 122 -3.23 -11.56 4.30
CA ILE A 122 -4.25 -12.52 4.72
C ILE A 122 -4.73 -13.31 3.50
N ALA A 123 -5.03 -12.62 2.39
CA ALA A 123 -5.41 -13.27 1.14
C ALA A 123 -4.30 -14.22 0.63
N ALA A 124 -3.03 -13.77 0.65
CA ALA A 124 -1.89 -14.57 0.22
C ALA A 124 -1.73 -15.85 1.05
N VAL A 125 -1.85 -15.77 2.39
CA VAL A 125 -1.74 -16.93 3.28
C VAL A 125 -2.87 -17.94 3.03
N LEU A 126 -4.10 -17.46 2.79
CA LEU A 126 -5.25 -18.30 2.50
C LEU A 126 -5.14 -19.03 1.16
N VAL A 127 -4.49 -18.42 0.16
CA VAL A 127 -4.26 -19.03 -1.16
C VAL A 127 -3.05 -19.95 -1.19
N LEU A 128 -1.98 -19.60 -0.48
CA LEU A 128 -0.72 -20.34 -0.55
C LEU A 128 -0.83 -21.73 0.12
N PRO A 129 -0.31 -22.79 -0.53
CA PRO A 129 -0.10 -24.07 0.12
C PRO A 129 0.98 -23.96 1.21
N ARG A 130 1.05 -24.95 2.10
CA ARG A 130 1.98 -24.94 3.25
C ARG A 130 3.43 -24.64 2.84
N TRP A 131 3.94 -25.29 1.79
CA TRP A 131 5.31 -25.06 1.30
C TRP A 131 5.49 -23.62 0.77
N GLY A 132 4.47 -23.08 0.10
CA GLY A 132 4.49 -21.72 -0.45
C GLY A 132 4.53 -20.65 0.64
N ARG A 133 3.87 -20.90 1.79
CA ARG A 133 3.95 -20.02 2.97
C ARG A 133 5.36 -19.99 3.55
N TRP A 134 6.01 -21.15 3.66
CA TRP A 134 7.41 -21.22 4.12
C TRP A 134 8.36 -20.57 3.13
N ALA A 135 8.15 -20.76 1.82
CA ALA A 135 8.94 -20.08 0.79
C ALA A 135 8.78 -18.55 0.87
N ALA A 136 7.54 -18.07 0.99
CA ALA A 136 7.27 -16.64 1.17
C ALA A 136 7.95 -16.08 2.42
N LEU A 137 7.83 -16.79 3.55
CA LEU A 137 8.47 -16.37 4.80
C LEU A 137 9.99 -16.33 4.67
N ALA A 138 10.60 -17.39 4.12
CA ALA A 138 12.05 -17.46 3.94
C ALA A 138 12.56 -16.34 3.04
N VAL A 139 11.95 -16.13 1.87
CA VAL A 139 12.35 -15.08 0.92
C VAL A 139 12.24 -13.69 1.55
N ASN A 140 11.11 -13.39 2.22
CA ASN A 140 10.92 -12.09 2.85
C ASN A 140 11.88 -11.90 4.04
N MET A 141 12.12 -12.93 4.87
CA MET A 141 13.08 -12.84 5.97
C MET A 141 14.51 -12.61 5.46
N ILE A 142 14.92 -13.33 4.40
CA ILE A 142 16.24 -13.15 3.79
C ILE A 142 16.39 -11.71 3.30
N ALA A 143 15.43 -11.19 2.53
CA ALA A 143 15.48 -9.80 2.06
C ALA A 143 15.53 -8.80 3.24
N THR A 144 14.69 -9.00 4.25
CA THR A 144 14.61 -8.13 5.43
C THR A 144 15.91 -8.11 6.25
N LEU A 145 16.62 -9.23 6.34
CA LEU A 145 17.88 -9.34 7.09
C LEU A 145 19.09 -8.91 6.26
N LEU A 146 19.14 -9.27 4.98
CA LEU A 146 20.27 -8.96 4.11
C LEU A 146 20.45 -7.46 3.90
N VAL A 147 19.36 -6.70 3.73
CA VAL A 147 19.47 -5.26 3.45
C VAL A 147 20.19 -4.52 4.58
N PRO A 148 19.78 -4.62 5.87
CA PRO A 148 20.53 -4.01 6.97
C PRO A 148 21.95 -4.56 7.13
N LEU A 149 22.14 -5.87 6.96
CA LEU A 149 23.47 -6.48 7.09
C LEU A 149 24.45 -5.95 6.06
N LEU A 150 24.03 -5.82 4.80
CA LEU A 150 24.86 -5.27 3.73
C LEU A 150 25.16 -3.79 3.97
N ILE A 151 24.22 -3.03 4.53
CA ILE A 151 24.46 -1.62 4.88
C ILE A 151 25.50 -1.48 6.00
N VAL A 152 25.44 -2.33 7.03
CA VAL A 152 26.39 -2.29 8.16
C VAL A 152 27.75 -2.87 7.77
N ALA A 153 27.79 -3.86 6.89
CA ALA A 153 29.03 -4.51 6.46
C ALA A 153 29.70 -3.86 5.24
N ALA A 154 29.03 -2.88 4.59
CA ALA A 154 29.64 -2.12 3.51
C ALA A 154 30.74 -1.20 4.08
N PRO A 155 31.95 -1.19 3.48
CA PRO A 155 33.06 -0.35 3.91
C PRO A 155 32.81 1.15 3.68
#